data_AF-A0A821KHC7-F1
#
_entry.id   AF-A0A821KHC7-F1
#
_cell.length_a   1.000
_cell.length_b   1.000
_cell.length_c   1.000
_cell.angle_alpha   90.00
_cell.angle_beta   90.00
_cell.angle_gamma   90.00
#
_symmetry.space_group_name_H-M   'P 1'
#
loop_
_entity.id
_entity.type
_entity.pdbx_description
1 polymer ?
#
loop_
_entity_poly.entity_id
_entity_poly.type
_entity_poly.pdbx_seq_one_letter_code
_entity_poly.pdbx_strand_id
1 'polypeptide(L)'
;SIPLIFFLDFAFGEWILNSDTGKRERQVTYKTINQSALGTHTIFCREKQTLEVEKPHLMYIINTEIYNEGMKYTDAFYVATRFCLVQYDAQHSSLRVTAETRYIKNVNGFIKSN
;
A
#
# COMPACT_ATOMS: atom_id res chain seq x y z
N SER A 1 1.94 -23.97 5.17
CA SER A 1 1.25 -23.43 3.99
C SER A 1 1.56 -21.97 3.82
N ILE A 2 2.06 -21.55 2.66
CA ILE A 2 2.12 -20.14 2.30
C ILE A 2 0.66 -19.72 2.03
N PRO A 3 0.12 -18.69 2.70
CA PRO A 3 -1.24 -18.25 2.40
C PRO A 3 -1.29 -17.77 0.95
N LEU A 4 -2.16 -18.36 0.13
CA LEU A 4 -2.47 -17.79 -1.18
C LEU A 4 -3.14 -16.44 -0.95
N ILE A 5 -2.42 -15.36 -1.24
CA ILE A 5 -3.00 -14.04 -1.25
C ILE A 5 -3.74 -13.89 -2.58
N PHE A 6 -5.06 -13.89 -2.50
CA PHE A 6 -5.91 -13.64 -3.66
C PHE A 6 -6.19 -12.15 -3.76
N PHE A 7 -5.83 -11.56 -4.89
CA PHE A 7 -6.20 -10.21 -5.26
C PHE A 7 -7.12 -10.26 -6.48
N LEU A 8 -8.19 -9.47 -6.45
CA LEU A 8 -9.24 -9.43 -7.47
C LEU A 8 -9.55 -7.97 -7.83
N ASP A 9 -10.14 -7.76 -9.01
CA ASP A 9 -10.70 -6.47 -9.45
C ASP A 9 -9.70 -5.29 -9.37
N PHE A 10 -8.45 -5.49 -9.80
CA PHE A 10 -7.49 -4.40 -9.88
C PHE A 10 -7.96 -3.32 -10.86
N ALA A 11 -8.04 -2.09 -10.38
CA ALA A 11 -8.18 -0.90 -11.20
C ALA A 11 -7.04 0.06 -10.87
N PHE A 12 -6.31 0.47 -11.92
CA PHE A 12 -5.22 1.43 -11.82
C PHE A 12 -5.70 2.77 -12.35
N GLY A 13 -5.64 3.79 -11.50
CA GLY A 13 -5.81 5.17 -11.93
C GLY A 13 -4.56 5.68 -12.64
N GLU A 14 -4.76 6.71 -13.46
CA GLU A 14 -3.68 7.45 -14.11
C GLU A 14 -2.85 8.22 -13.08
N TRP A 15 -1.59 8.48 -13.44
CA TRP A 15 -0.74 9.41 -12.69
C TRP A 15 -1.16 10.85 -13.00
N ILE A 16 -1.62 11.58 -11.98
CA ILE A 16 -2.13 12.94 -12.09
C ILE A 16 -1.29 13.85 -11.19
N LEU A 17 -0.94 15.05 -11.67
CA LEU A 17 -0.31 16.07 -10.83
C LEU A 17 -1.32 16.61 -9.82
N ASN A 18 -1.09 16.37 -8.54
CA ASN A 18 -1.89 16.95 -7.47
C ASN A 18 -1.44 18.40 -7.25
N SER A 19 -2.37 19.36 -7.42
CA SER A 19 -2.11 20.80 -7.28
C SER A 19 -1.71 21.22 -5.88
N ASP A 20 -2.20 20.51 -4.86
CA ASP A 20 -2.03 20.88 -3.46
C ASP A 20 -0.69 20.37 -2.92
N THR A 21 -0.29 19.16 -3.34
CA THR A 21 0.98 18.56 -2.90
C THR A 21 2.13 18.83 -3.87
N GLY A 22 1.83 19.24 -5.11
CA GLY A 22 2.81 19.40 -6.19
C GLY A 22 3.43 18.10 -6.67
N LYS A 23 2.88 16.94 -6.25
CA LYS A 23 3.41 15.61 -6.58
C LYS A 23 2.51 14.89 -7.57
N ARG A 24 3.10 13.95 -8.32
CA ARG A 24 2.31 13.02 -9.15
C ARG A 24 1.77 11.90 -8.27
N GLU A 25 0.46 11.74 -8.30
CA GLU A 25 -0.26 10.78 -7.49
C GLU A 25 -1.17 9.93 -8.39
N ARG A 26 -1.41 8.69 -7.99
CA ARG A 26 -2.46 7.85 -8.55
C ARG A 26 -3.17 7.07 -7.47
N GLN A 27 -4.38 6.61 -7.79
CA GLN A 27 -5.13 5.72 -6.94
C GLN A 27 -5.20 4.33 -7.58
N VAL A 28 -4.98 3.29 -6.78
CA VAL A 28 -5.18 1.89 -7.17
C VAL A 28 -6.23 1.32 -6.24
N THR A 29 -7.19 0.57 -6.80
CA THR A 29 -8.20 -0.14 -6.00
C THR A 29 -8.19 -1.61 -6.36
N TYR A 30 -8.36 -2.47 -5.37
CA TYR A 30 -8.45 -3.91 -5.55
C TYR A 30 -9.21 -4.52 -4.38
N LYS A 31 -9.59 -5.79 -4.52
CA LYS A 31 -10.14 -6.59 -3.43
C LYS A 31 -9.13 -7.65 -3.04
N THR A 32 -9.05 -7.97 -1.75
CA THR A 32 -8.31 -9.12 -1.26
C THR A 32 -9.16 -9.99 -0.36
N ILE A 33 -8.80 -11.27 -0.23
CA ILE A 33 -9.52 -12.21 0.60
C ILE A 33 -8.70 -12.47 1.87
N ASN A 34 -9.28 -12.17 3.03
CA ASN A 34 -8.73 -12.51 4.33
C ASN A 34 -9.43 -13.74 4.89
N GLN A 35 -8.66 -14.80 5.13
CA GLN A 35 -9.14 -15.99 5.83
C GLN A 35 -8.74 -15.89 7.31
N SER A 36 -9.74 -15.78 8.18
CA SER A 36 -9.54 -15.67 9.63
C SER A 36 -10.39 -16.72 10.37
N ALA A 37 -10.18 -16.85 11.69
CA ALA A 37 -11.03 -17.68 12.54
C ALA A 37 -12.52 -17.25 12.52
N LEU A 38 -12.79 -16.00 12.10
CA LEU A 38 -14.14 -15.45 11.93
C LEU A 38 -14.70 -15.65 10.51
N GLY A 39 -14.08 -16.52 9.72
CA GLY A 39 -14.47 -16.82 8.34
C GLY A 39 -13.67 -16.04 7.30
N THR A 40 -14.11 -16.21 6.06
CA THR A 40 -13.53 -15.57 4.86
C THR A 40 -14.20 -14.23 4.61
N HIS A 41 -13.41 -13.17 4.60
CA HIS A 41 -13.88 -11.80 4.37
C HIS A 41 -13.22 -11.21 3.12
N THR A 42 -14.04 -10.59 2.28
CA THR A 42 -13.54 -9.77 1.16
C THR A 42 -13.25 -8.37 1.66
N ILE A 43 -11.99 -7.96 1.58
CA ILE A 43 -11.51 -6.64 1.95
C ILE A 43 -11.38 -5.80 0.68
N PHE A 44 -11.89 -4.58 0.73
CA PHE A 44 -11.71 -3.59 -0.32
C PHE A 44 -10.51 -2.73 0.06
N CYS A 45 -9.53 -2.63 -0.84
CA CYS A 45 -8.31 -1.88 -0.62
C CYS A 45 -8.30 -0.65 -1.53
N ARG A 46 -8.08 0.52 -0.93
CA ARG A 46 -7.77 1.77 -1.63
C ARG A 46 -6.33 2.12 -1.36
N GLU A 47 -5.51 2.13 -2.40
CA GLU A 47 -4.10 2.47 -2.32
C GLU A 47 -3.85 3.81 -3.02
N LYS A 48 -3.39 4.80 -2.25
CA LYS A 48 -2.87 6.06 -2.80
C LYS A 48 -1.38 5.91 -3.02
N GLN A 49 -0.90 6.10 -4.24
CA GLN A 49 0.52 6.09 -4.57
C GLN A 49 0.99 7.50 -4.91
N THR A 50 2.10 7.91 -4.33
CA THR A 50 2.72 9.24 -4.52
C THR A 50 4.13 9.05 -5.03
N LEU A 51 4.42 9.61 -6.22
CA LEU A 51 5.75 9.62 -6.81
C LEU A 51 6.58 10.74 -6.17
N GLU A 52 7.49 10.37 -5.28
CA GLU A 52 8.34 11.30 -4.53
C GLU A 52 9.58 11.72 -5.31
N VAL A 53 10.21 10.76 -5.98
CA VAL A 53 11.41 10.99 -6.79
C VAL A 53 11.24 10.27 -8.10
N GLU A 54 11.44 11.00 -9.18
CA GLU A 54 11.60 10.44 -10.51
C GLU A 54 12.88 10.98 -11.14
N LYS A 55 13.86 10.09 -11.27
CA LYS A 55 15.08 10.34 -12.02
C LYS A 55 15.25 9.17 -12.99
N PRO A 56 14.82 9.35 -14.26
CA PRO A 56 14.97 8.31 -15.27
C PRO A 56 16.41 7.82 -15.35
N HIS A 57 16.60 6.50 -15.44
CA HIS A 57 17.94 5.88 -15.46
C HIS A 57 18.77 6.20 -14.21
N LEU A 58 18.13 6.36 -13.05
CA LEU A 58 18.85 6.47 -11.79
C LEU A 58 18.03 5.95 -10.62
N MET A 59 16.84 6.51 -10.39
CA MET A 59 16.03 6.14 -9.24
C MET A 59 14.57 6.56 -9.32
N TYR A 60 13.72 5.77 -8.69
CA TYR A 60 12.32 6.05 -8.46
C TYR A 60 11.99 5.79 -6.98
N ILE A 61 11.29 6.73 -6.34
CA ILE A 61 10.74 6.54 -5.00
C ILE A 61 9.24 6.75 -5.04
N ILE A 62 8.50 5.73 -4.63
CA ILE A 62 7.04 5.77 -4.53
C ILE A 62 6.65 5.48 -3.08
N ASN A 63 5.92 6.40 -2.46
CA ASN A 63 5.25 6.16 -1.19
C ASN A 63 3.83 5.70 -1.47
N THR A 64 3.34 4.71 -0.72
CA THR A 64 1.95 4.26 -0.81
C THR A 64 1.29 4.29 0.56
N GLU A 65 0.00 4.59 0.55
CA GLU A 65 -0.87 4.51 1.71
C GLU A 65 -2.06 3.62 1.34
N ILE A 66 -2.18 2.49 2.02
CA ILE A 66 -3.17 1.45 1.75
C ILE A 66 -4.21 1.47 2.87
N TYR A 67 -5.44 1.80 2.49
CA TYR A 67 -6.61 1.85 3.36
C TYR A 67 -7.48 0.63 3.08
N ASN A 68 -7.82 -0.09 4.15
CA ASN A 68 -8.64 -1.30 4.07
C ASN A 68 -10.06 -0.99 4.53
N GLU A 69 -11.04 -1.48 3.77
CA GLU A 69 -12.47 -1.35 4.05
C GLU A 69 -13.13 -2.73 4.00
N GLY A 70 -14.26 -2.89 4.70
CA GLY A 70 -15.04 -4.13 4.68
C GLY A 70 -14.84 -5.09 5.85
N MET A 71 -14.02 -4.75 6.85
CA MET A 71 -13.94 -5.49 8.12
C MET A 71 -13.96 -4.55 9.34
N LYS A 72 -14.28 -5.10 10.51
CA LYS A 72 -14.21 -4.33 11.77
C LYS A 72 -12.78 -3.85 12.03
N TYR A 73 -12.64 -2.62 12.52
CA TYR A 73 -11.37 -1.98 12.90
C TYR A 73 -10.39 -1.69 11.75
N THR A 74 -10.74 -1.90 10.48
CA THR A 74 -9.84 -1.58 9.36
C THR A 74 -9.70 -0.08 9.13
N ASP A 75 -10.59 0.73 9.69
CA ASP A 75 -10.51 2.20 9.72
C ASP A 75 -9.59 2.72 10.84
N ALA A 76 -9.10 1.84 11.71
CA ALA A 76 -8.23 2.23 12.82
C ALA A 76 -6.76 2.40 12.40
N PHE A 77 -6.37 1.82 11.26
CA PHE A 77 -5.01 1.89 10.76
C PHE A 77 -4.98 1.90 9.23
N TYR A 78 -3.83 2.28 8.69
CA TYR A 78 -3.48 2.10 7.29
C TYR A 78 -2.06 1.55 7.19
N VAL A 79 -1.75 0.93 6.06
CA VAL A 79 -0.39 0.45 5.81
C VAL A 79 0.31 1.47 4.93
N ALA A 80 1.42 2.03 5.40
CA ALA A 80 2.28 2.88 4.61
C ALA A 80 3.43 2.03 4.08
N THR A 81 3.74 2.14 2.79
CA THR A 81 4.92 1.51 2.21
C THR A 81 5.75 2.51 1.43
N ARG A 82 7.05 2.24 1.32
CA ARG A 82 7.97 3.00 0.49
C ARG A 82 8.75 2.04 -0.39
N PHE A 83 8.56 2.20 -1.69
CA PHE A 83 9.33 1.53 -2.73
C PHE A 83 10.46 2.46 -3.18
N CYS A 84 11.70 1.98 -3.09
CA CYS A 84 12.88 2.63 -3.63
C CYS A 84 13.50 1.73 -4.68
N LEU A 85 13.38 2.11 -5.95
CA LEU A 85 14.05 1.47 -7.06
C LEU A 85 15.26 2.32 -7.43
N VAL A 86 16.46 1.74 -7.39
CA VAL A 86 17.72 2.44 -7.71
C VAL A 86 18.48 1.64 -8.73
N GLN A 87 18.93 2.28 -9.80
CA GLN A 87 19.76 1.65 -10.80
C GLN A 87 21.12 1.28 -10.19
N TYR A 88 21.53 0.03 -10.43
CA TYR A 88 22.86 -0.44 -10.05
C TYR A 88 23.81 -0.35 -11.25
N ASP A 89 23.36 -0.81 -12.42
CA ASP A 89 24.05 -0.67 -13.70
C ASP A 89 23.03 -0.66 -14.87
N ALA A 90 23.50 -0.75 -16.12
CA ALA A 90 22.64 -0.69 -17.31
C ALA A 90 21.53 -1.75 -17.38
N GLN A 91 21.68 -2.89 -16.69
CA GLN A 91 20.72 -4.01 -16.74
C GLN A 91 20.19 -4.41 -15.36
N HIS A 92 20.77 -3.91 -14.28
CA HIS A 92 20.40 -4.27 -12.92
C HIS A 92 19.89 -3.08 -12.11
N SER A 93 18.96 -3.35 -11.21
CA SER A 93 18.45 -2.38 -10.25
C SER A 93 18.25 -3.04 -8.88
N SER A 94 18.42 -2.27 -7.83
CA SER A 94 18.07 -2.68 -6.46
C SER A 94 16.68 -2.14 -6.12
N LEU A 95 15.80 -3.04 -5.68
CA LEU A 95 14.49 -2.68 -5.12
C LEU A 95 14.53 -2.84 -3.61
N ARG A 96 14.23 -1.77 -2.89
CA ARG A 96 13.99 -1.80 -1.45
C ARG A 96 12.54 -1.44 -1.17
N VAL A 97 11.88 -2.28 -0.38
CA VAL A 97 10.51 -2.03 0.09
C VAL A 97 10.54 -1.99 1.61
N THR A 98 9.98 -0.92 2.16
CA THR A 98 9.74 -0.79 3.61
C THR A 98 8.24 -0.63 3.82
N ALA A 99 7.72 -1.23 4.88
CA ALA A 99 6.30 -1.19 5.20
C ALA A 99 6.12 -0.96 6.71
N GLU A 100 5.14 -0.16 7.05
CA GLU A 100 4.76 0.12 8.44
C GLU A 100 3.24 0.24 8.57
N THR A 101 2.71 -0.24 9.70
CA THR A 101 1.30 -0.07 10.05
C THR A 101 1.15 1.20 10.86
N ARG A 102 0.36 2.15 10.37
CA ARG A 102 0.11 3.44 11.03
C ARG A 102 -1.31 3.49 11.58
N TYR A 103 -1.45 3.73 12.88
CA TYR A 103 -2.74 3.82 13.56
C TYR A 103 -3.28 5.26 13.52
N ILE A 104 -4.51 5.44 13.04
CA ILE A 104 -5.20 6.74 12.89
C ILE A 104 -6.03 7.05 14.14
N LYS A 105 -6.66 6.02 14.73
CA LYS A 105 -7.42 6.14 15.96
C LYS A 105 -6.68 5.40 17.07
N ASN A 106 -6.71 5.94 18.29
CA ASN A 106 -6.26 5.20 19.46
C ASN A 106 -7.16 3.97 19.63
N VAL A 107 -6.64 2.79 19.28
CA VAL A 107 -7.27 1.50 19.59
C VAL A 107 -6.93 1.18 21.05
N ASN A 108 -7.39 2.03 21.96
CA ASN A 108 -7.23 1.80 23.39
C ASN A 108 -8.15 0.64 23.78
N GLY A 109 -7.60 -0.57 23.91
CA GLY A 109 -8.24 -1.59 24.73
C GLY A 109 -7.81 -3.02 24.47
N PHE A 110 -7.72 -3.49 23.22
CA PHE A 110 -7.57 -4.93 23.01
C PHE A 110 -6.71 -5.27 21.79
N ILE A 111 -5.80 -6.22 22.03
CA ILE A 111 -4.94 -6.96 21.10
C ILE A 111 -3.61 -6.27 20.76
N LYS A 112 -2.68 -6.31 21.72
CA LYS A 112 -1.31 -6.74 21.43
C LYS A 112 -1.23 -8.23 21.76
N SER A 113 -1.01 -9.08 20.76
CA SER A 113 -0.67 -10.49 20.97
C SER A 113 0.77 -10.57 21.50
N ASN A 114 0.94 -11.16 22.69
CA ASN A 114 2.22 -11.75 23.12
C ASN A 114 2.47 -13.03 22.35
#